data_AF-A0A8H6I6V7-F1
#
_entry.id   AF-A0A8H6I6V7-F1
#
_cell.length_a   1.000
_cell.length_b   1.000
_cell.length_c   1.000
_cell.angle_alpha   90.00
_cell.angle_beta   90.00
_cell.angle_gamma   90.00
#
_symmetry.space_group_name_H-M   'P 1'
#
loop_
_entity.id
_entity.type
_entity.pdbx_description
1 polymer ?
#
loop_
_entity_poly.entity_id
_entity_poly.type
_entity_poly.pdbx_seq_one_letter_code
_entity_poly.pdbx_strand_id
1 'polypeptide(L)'
;MYPGSENNTPGAGPPSSPSPDDNHPSAESVENDIIERLCYFYGYAEHPGLDRAAAEAFAKLGSRQHGAFLRNVGWDLSRPGVAGFLKSPRAPAVWKFASLFTTPEKPAKYGASFDLDPACPMYLGATPLPENLVTVERDPPLKPFYALNTSEPGGYILAFDCPSIALAAGRIAGYSSGENTMLTLLHTLHRYGCRFYTLLPTPSPVKCPPPPKPLLAVPERPVNYKFDRRDYEGYQEILASLLQLPRMRAAGMRGGYVWRLTREYVSFGAVFDGPKESSAQVIVREATEDKQSFVDDVLLENDIALIVGTYKVAGGRDGKGIMKSWWPSPETDEDVGEFSGTWNNFLEVGFQARLRAIKAGDAQPLSVSEWRKLKGWKGVRMWRKRLAEASKELFL
;
A
#
# COMPACT_ATOMS: atom_id res chain seq x y z
N MET A 1 -53.39 -1.10 38.58
CA MET A 1 -53.27 0.36 38.81
C MET A 1 -51.79 0.70 38.75
N TYR A 2 -51.43 1.64 37.86
CA TYR A 2 -50.13 2.33 37.72
C TYR A 2 -48.94 1.54 37.14
N PRO A 3 -48.02 2.21 36.40
CA PRO A 3 -48.14 2.40 34.95
C PRO A 3 -46.85 2.03 34.18
N GLY A 4 -46.87 2.21 32.85
CA GLY A 4 -45.70 2.03 31.98
C GLY A 4 -44.67 3.16 32.00
N SER A 5 -43.53 2.86 31.39
CA SER A 5 -42.61 3.86 30.81
C SER A 5 -41.86 3.23 29.63
N GLU A 6 -42.25 3.64 28.43
CA GLU A 6 -41.45 3.52 27.21
C GLU A 6 -40.21 4.41 27.37
N ASN A 7 -39.01 3.85 27.19
CA ASN A 7 -37.81 4.65 26.99
C ASN A 7 -37.28 4.35 25.58
N ASN A 8 -37.67 5.24 24.67
CA ASN A 8 -37.11 5.40 23.34
C ASN A 8 -35.81 6.19 23.47
N THR A 9 -34.66 5.51 23.49
CA THR A 9 -33.35 6.15 23.30
C THR A 9 -33.02 6.20 21.81
N PRO A 10 -32.80 7.39 21.21
CA PRO A 10 -32.32 7.50 19.85
C PRO A 10 -30.89 6.97 19.76
N GLY A 11 -30.63 6.21 18.69
CA GLY A 11 -29.39 5.47 18.45
C GLY A 11 -28.15 6.34 18.59
N ALA A 12 -27.20 5.84 19.38
CA ALA A 12 -25.83 6.32 19.36
C ALA A 12 -25.29 6.17 17.93
N GLY A 13 -25.01 7.29 17.28
CA GLY A 13 -24.18 7.31 16.08
C GLY A 13 -22.82 6.69 16.38
N PRO A 14 -22.08 6.23 15.35
CA PRO A 14 -20.75 5.67 15.54
C PRO A 14 -19.90 6.68 16.34
N PRO A 15 -19.11 6.23 17.33
CA PRO A 15 -18.30 7.11 18.14
C PRO A 15 -17.42 7.95 17.21
N SER A 16 -17.51 9.26 17.35
CA SER A 16 -16.55 10.19 16.76
C SER A 16 -15.18 9.80 17.31
N SER A 17 -14.39 9.11 16.49
CA SER A 17 -13.02 8.74 16.82
C SER A 17 -12.27 10.00 17.27
N PRO A 18 -11.52 9.95 18.39
CA PRO A 18 -10.66 11.05 18.78
C PRO A 18 -9.71 11.37 17.61
N SER A 19 -9.61 12.65 17.25
CA SER A 19 -8.72 13.11 16.19
C SER A 19 -7.27 12.78 16.58
N PRO A 20 -6.50 11.99 15.80
CA PRO A 20 -5.19 11.51 16.26
C PRO A 20 -4.04 12.53 16.23
N ASP A 21 -4.25 13.82 15.96
CA ASP A 21 -3.21 14.63 15.29
C ASP A 21 -3.00 16.07 15.81
N ASP A 22 -3.03 16.31 17.13
CA ASP A 22 -2.57 17.60 17.69
C ASP A 22 -1.10 17.60 18.17
N ASN A 23 -0.41 16.46 18.10
CA ASN A 23 1.06 16.43 18.25
C ASN A 23 1.70 16.67 16.88
N HIS A 24 1.94 17.93 16.54
CA HIS A 24 2.75 18.26 15.37
C HIS A 24 4.13 17.58 15.48
N PRO A 25 4.52 16.70 14.54
CA PRO A 25 5.80 16.02 14.63
C PRO A 25 6.93 17.04 14.55
N SER A 26 7.93 16.88 15.43
CA SER A 26 9.15 17.69 15.38
C SER A 26 9.88 17.48 14.05
N ALA A 27 10.73 18.44 13.64
CA ALA A 27 11.54 18.28 12.43
C ALA A 27 12.41 17.01 12.47
N GLU A 28 12.95 16.68 13.65
CA GLU A 28 13.73 15.47 13.89
C GLU A 28 12.88 14.20 13.70
N SER A 29 11.63 14.19 14.17
CA SER A 29 10.70 13.08 13.96
C SER A 29 10.40 12.85 12.48
N VAL A 30 10.21 13.93 11.71
CA VAL A 30 9.99 13.85 10.26
C VAL A 30 11.23 13.33 9.54
N GLU A 31 12.41 13.85 9.89
CA GLU A 31 13.68 13.39 9.34
C GLU A 31 13.89 11.90 9.60
N ASN A 32 13.66 11.44 10.83
CA ASN A 32 13.81 10.02 11.18
C ASN A 32 12.80 9.13 10.41
N ASP A 33 11.53 9.53 10.25
CA ASP A 33 10.56 8.76 9.46
C ASP A 33 10.94 8.72 7.96
N ILE A 34 11.49 9.81 7.41
CA ILE A 34 12.03 9.81 6.04
C ILE A 34 13.17 8.80 5.90
N ILE A 35 14.16 8.86 6.81
CA ILE A 35 15.34 7.99 6.76
C ILE A 35 14.94 6.53 6.97
N GLU A 36 14.13 6.23 7.98
CA GLU A 36 13.62 4.89 8.27
C GLU A 36 12.92 4.28 7.04
N ARG A 37 12.00 5.03 6.43
CA ARG A 37 11.30 4.58 5.22
C ARG A 37 12.28 4.33 4.07
N LEU A 38 13.26 5.21 3.87
CA LEU A 38 14.26 5.05 2.83
C LEU A 38 15.14 3.82 3.05
N CYS A 39 15.55 3.55 4.29
CA CYS A 39 16.29 2.36 4.63
C CYS A 39 15.45 1.10 4.39
N TYR A 40 14.24 1.02 4.94
CA TYR A 40 13.40 -0.18 4.84
C TYR A 40 12.87 -0.42 3.43
N PHE A 41 12.25 0.58 2.80
CA PHE A 41 11.52 0.35 1.56
C PHE A 41 12.35 0.58 0.30
N TYR A 42 13.42 1.37 0.40
CA TYR A 42 14.18 1.80 -0.77
C TYR A 42 15.64 1.36 -0.73
N GLY A 43 16.14 0.80 0.38
CA GLY A 43 17.52 0.32 0.49
C GLY A 43 18.56 1.42 0.64
N TYR A 44 18.16 2.57 1.17
CA TYR A 44 19.09 3.65 1.47
C TYR A 44 20.05 3.23 2.58
N ALA A 45 21.35 3.33 2.29
CA ALA A 45 22.42 3.14 3.25
C ALA A 45 23.03 4.50 3.59
N GLU A 46 22.91 4.93 4.85
CA GLU A 46 23.55 6.17 5.29
C GLU A 46 25.07 5.97 5.26
N HIS A 47 25.76 6.75 4.43
CA HIS A 47 27.21 6.70 4.31
C HIS A 47 27.83 7.87 5.10
N PRO A 48 28.77 7.63 6.02
CA PRO A 48 29.48 8.69 6.73
C PRO A 48 30.37 9.45 5.74
N GLY A 49 29.91 10.61 5.31
CA GLY A 49 30.60 11.42 4.31
C GLY A 49 29.61 12.23 3.51
N LEU A 50 29.30 13.44 3.99
CA LEU A 50 28.52 14.37 3.20
C LEU A 50 29.33 14.76 1.98
N ASP A 51 28.88 14.32 0.81
CA ASP A 51 29.44 14.79 -0.46
C ASP A 51 29.21 16.30 -0.56
N ARG A 52 30.29 17.07 -0.39
CA ARG A 52 30.25 18.54 -0.46
C ARG A 52 29.61 19.01 -1.77
N ALA A 53 29.85 18.31 -2.88
CA ALA A 53 29.23 18.65 -4.15
C ALA A 53 27.71 18.43 -4.13
N ALA A 54 27.24 17.38 -3.46
CA ALA A 54 25.80 17.14 -3.29
C ALA A 54 25.14 18.19 -2.39
N ALA A 55 25.80 18.61 -1.30
CA ALA A 55 25.34 19.69 -0.45
C ALA A 55 25.23 21.02 -1.20
N GLU A 56 26.25 21.39 -1.97
CA GLU A 56 26.26 22.59 -2.80
C GLU A 56 25.20 22.54 -3.92
N ALA A 57 24.95 21.38 -4.52
CA ALA A 57 23.91 21.19 -5.52
C ALA A 57 22.51 21.26 -4.91
N PHE A 58 22.30 20.64 -3.74
CA PHE A 58 21.04 20.66 -3.02
C PHE A 58 20.67 22.08 -2.57
N ALA A 59 21.62 22.85 -2.07
CA ALA A 59 21.40 24.25 -1.65
C ALA A 59 20.95 25.17 -2.80
N LYS A 60 21.20 24.80 -4.06
CA LYS A 60 20.79 25.55 -5.25
C LYS A 60 19.37 25.20 -5.72
N LEU A 61 18.72 24.20 -5.12
CA LEU A 61 17.39 23.78 -5.54
C LEU A 61 16.33 24.83 -5.17
N GLY A 62 15.45 25.12 -6.12
CA GLY A 62 14.27 25.94 -5.87
C GLY A 62 13.14 25.16 -5.19
N SER A 63 12.13 25.86 -4.66
CA SER A 63 10.97 25.25 -4.01
C SER A 63 10.27 24.18 -4.86
N ARG A 64 10.16 24.40 -6.19
CA ARG A 64 9.58 23.41 -7.10
C ARG A 64 10.37 22.11 -7.16
N GLN A 65 11.70 22.19 -7.11
CA GLN A 65 12.58 21.02 -7.12
C GLN A 65 12.53 20.30 -5.77
N HIS A 66 12.48 21.03 -4.65
CA HIS A 66 12.23 20.45 -3.33
C HIS A 66 10.89 19.70 -3.28
N GLY A 67 9.81 20.29 -3.79
CA GLY A 67 8.51 19.62 -3.86
C GLY A 67 8.54 18.34 -4.70
N ALA A 68 9.23 18.37 -5.85
CA ALA A 68 9.41 17.17 -6.68
C ALA A 68 10.22 16.08 -5.97
N PHE A 69 11.29 16.45 -5.26
CA PHE A 69 12.10 15.54 -4.45
C PHE A 69 11.28 14.91 -3.33
N LEU A 70 10.58 15.72 -2.53
CA LEU A 70 9.76 15.24 -1.42
C LEU A 70 8.66 14.29 -1.89
N ARG A 71 8.03 14.59 -3.02
CA ARG A 71 7.02 13.70 -3.62
C ARG A 71 7.61 12.34 -4.01
N ASN A 72 8.87 12.28 -4.46
CA ASN A 72 9.53 11.00 -4.76
C ASN A 72 9.71 10.14 -3.51
N VAL A 73 10.00 10.76 -2.36
CA VAL A 73 10.20 10.06 -1.08
C VAL A 73 8.90 9.93 -0.26
N GLY A 74 7.75 10.31 -0.83
CA GLY A 74 6.43 10.12 -0.23
C GLY A 74 6.01 11.20 0.77
N TRP A 75 6.55 12.41 0.66
CA TRP A 75 6.27 13.54 1.54
C TRP A 75 5.68 14.74 0.80
N ASP A 76 4.87 15.52 1.51
CA ASP A 76 4.28 16.75 1.01
C ASP A 76 4.93 17.97 1.68
N LEU A 77 5.21 19.01 0.89
CA LEU A 77 5.90 20.21 1.37
C LEU A 77 5.09 20.99 2.41
N SER A 78 3.76 20.82 2.45
CA SER A 78 2.89 21.48 3.43
C SER A 78 2.93 20.84 4.82
N ARG A 79 3.55 19.66 4.97
CA ARG A 79 3.61 18.97 6.26
C ARG A 79 4.52 19.72 7.26
N PRO A 80 4.08 19.89 8.53
CA PRO A 80 4.94 20.39 9.59
C PRO A 80 6.24 19.58 9.69
N GLY A 81 7.35 20.23 10.02
CA GLY A 81 8.66 19.59 10.17
C GLY A 81 9.46 19.39 8.87
N VAL A 82 8.81 19.31 7.70
CA VAL A 82 9.49 19.10 6.40
C VAL A 82 10.46 20.23 6.06
N ALA A 83 10.10 21.48 6.35
CA ALA A 83 10.99 22.62 6.16
C ALA A 83 12.25 22.55 7.06
N GLY A 84 12.16 21.89 8.22
CA GLY A 84 13.30 21.59 9.07
C GLY A 84 14.19 20.51 8.47
N PHE A 85 13.59 19.42 7.98
CA PHE A 85 14.32 18.37 7.25
C PHE A 85 15.10 18.93 6.05
N LEU A 86 14.49 19.79 5.22
CA LEU A 86 15.19 20.38 4.07
C LEU A 86 16.40 21.26 4.46
N LYS A 87 16.52 21.66 5.73
CA LYS A 87 17.69 22.38 6.25
C LYS A 87 18.66 21.44 6.99
N SER A 88 18.30 20.18 7.16
CA SER A 88 19.12 19.20 7.87
C SER A 88 20.35 18.83 7.06
N PRO A 89 21.45 18.42 7.72
CA PRO A 89 22.63 17.95 7.04
C PRO A 89 22.39 16.64 6.27
N ARG A 90 21.33 15.87 6.56
CA ARG A 90 21.03 14.61 5.84
C ARG A 90 20.29 14.82 4.53
N ALA A 91 19.55 15.92 4.38
CA ALA A 91 18.72 16.15 3.18
C ALA A 91 19.51 16.09 1.86
N PRO A 92 20.74 16.64 1.73
CA PRO A 92 21.54 16.49 0.51
C PRO A 92 21.88 15.03 0.17
N ALA A 93 22.19 14.21 1.17
CA ALA A 93 22.52 12.80 0.97
C ALA A 93 21.30 12.00 0.51
N VAL A 94 20.15 12.24 1.14
CA VAL A 94 18.87 11.67 0.74
C VAL A 94 18.47 12.09 -0.68
N TRP A 95 18.64 13.37 -1.02
CA TRP A 95 18.37 13.87 -2.37
C TRP A 95 19.29 13.25 -3.41
N LYS A 96 20.59 13.10 -3.12
CA LYS A 96 21.54 12.42 -4.01
C LYS A 96 21.11 10.99 -4.28
N PHE A 97 20.77 10.23 -3.23
CA PHE A 97 20.24 8.88 -3.35
C PHE A 97 18.96 8.85 -4.21
N ALA A 98 18.02 9.74 -3.93
CA ALA A 98 16.76 9.86 -4.66
C ALA A 98 16.95 10.16 -6.16
N SER A 99 18.00 10.90 -6.48
CA SER A 99 18.32 11.27 -7.86
C SER A 99 18.74 10.05 -8.69
N LEU A 100 19.35 9.01 -8.09
CA LEU A 100 19.75 7.78 -8.78
C LEU A 100 18.58 7.07 -9.48
N PHE A 101 17.38 7.20 -8.91
CA PHE A 101 16.18 6.52 -9.38
C PHE A 101 15.30 7.38 -10.29
N THR A 102 15.64 8.67 -10.44
CA THR A 102 14.79 9.65 -11.13
C THR A 102 15.48 10.35 -12.31
N THR A 103 16.79 10.17 -12.47
CA THR A 103 17.51 10.54 -13.69
C THR A 103 16.98 9.78 -14.91
N PRO A 104 16.95 10.36 -16.12
CA PRO A 104 16.48 9.64 -17.31
C PRO A 104 17.30 8.37 -17.62
N GLU A 105 18.61 8.44 -17.40
CA GLU A 105 19.54 7.33 -17.64
C GLU A 105 19.61 6.41 -16.42
N LYS A 106 19.58 5.10 -16.66
CA LYS A 106 19.80 4.10 -15.61
C LYS A 106 21.27 4.19 -15.20
N PRO A 107 21.59 4.43 -13.92
CA PRO A 107 22.98 4.49 -13.50
C PRO A 107 23.65 3.12 -13.71
N ALA A 108 24.90 3.13 -14.17
CA ALA A 108 25.68 1.90 -14.33
C ALA A 108 25.99 1.22 -12.99
N LYS A 109 26.12 2.01 -11.93
CA LYS A 109 26.23 1.61 -10.52
C LYS A 109 25.48 2.60 -9.66
N TYR A 110 24.82 2.12 -8.62
CA TYR A 110 24.09 2.98 -7.67
C TYR A 110 25.02 3.51 -6.56
N GLY A 111 26.16 2.84 -6.34
CA GLY A 111 27.20 3.24 -5.40
C GLY A 111 26.88 2.90 -3.94
N ALA A 112 27.73 3.37 -3.03
CA ALA A 112 27.74 2.94 -1.63
C ALA A 112 26.52 3.35 -0.78
N SER A 113 25.58 4.13 -1.33
CA SER A 113 24.34 4.55 -0.66
C SER A 113 23.15 3.66 -0.94
N PHE A 114 23.30 2.60 -1.76
CA PHE A 114 22.24 1.66 -2.09
C PHE A 114 22.64 0.24 -1.70
N ASP A 115 21.86 -0.39 -0.82
CA ASP A 115 22.15 -1.70 -0.25
C ASP A 115 22.09 -2.88 -1.23
N LEU A 116 21.69 -2.66 -2.49
CA LEU A 116 21.82 -3.63 -3.57
C LEU A 116 23.07 -3.44 -4.43
N ASP A 117 23.87 -2.40 -4.18
CA ASP A 117 25.14 -2.23 -4.87
C ASP A 117 26.26 -2.95 -4.10
N PRO A 118 27.09 -3.79 -4.75
CA PRO A 118 28.22 -4.44 -4.09
C PRO A 118 29.25 -3.48 -3.48
N ALA A 119 29.27 -2.20 -3.88
CA ALA A 119 30.10 -1.18 -3.26
C ALA A 119 29.54 -0.67 -1.92
N CYS A 120 28.30 -1.02 -1.57
CA CYS A 120 27.68 -0.65 -0.31
C CYS A 120 28.22 -1.51 0.85
N PRO A 121 28.65 -0.90 1.97
CA PRO A 121 29.03 -1.65 3.17
C PRO A 121 27.93 -2.55 3.73
N MET A 122 26.66 -2.23 3.43
CA MET A 122 25.48 -3.01 3.82
C MET A 122 24.90 -3.82 2.65
N TYR A 123 25.74 -4.27 1.71
CA TYR A 123 25.30 -5.01 0.54
C TYR A 123 24.51 -6.27 0.91
N LEU A 124 23.23 -6.30 0.57
CA LEU A 124 22.31 -7.39 0.95
C LEU A 124 22.66 -8.72 0.30
N GLY A 125 23.28 -8.71 -0.89
CA GLY A 125 23.70 -9.95 -1.55
C GLY A 125 24.83 -10.69 -0.85
N ALA A 126 25.46 -10.10 0.18
CA ALA A 126 26.43 -10.76 1.05
C ALA A 126 25.84 -11.18 2.40
N THR A 127 24.54 -10.99 2.63
CA THR A 127 23.83 -11.39 3.86
C THR A 127 23.13 -12.74 3.66
N PRO A 128 22.63 -13.40 4.72
CA PRO A 128 21.78 -14.60 4.59
C PRO A 128 20.38 -14.31 4.02
N LEU A 129 20.00 -13.04 3.85
CA LEU A 129 18.65 -12.68 3.40
C LEU A 129 18.25 -13.33 2.06
N PRO A 130 19.10 -13.36 1.01
CA PRO A 130 18.75 -13.97 -0.28
C PRO A 130 18.40 -15.46 -0.15
N GLU A 131 18.98 -16.19 0.81
CA GLU A 131 18.67 -17.61 1.03
C GLU A 131 17.22 -17.82 1.51
N ASN A 132 16.62 -16.80 2.14
CA ASN A 132 15.24 -16.81 2.59
C ASN A 132 14.25 -16.21 1.59
N LEU A 133 14.74 -15.72 0.44
CA LEU A 133 13.91 -15.14 -0.60
C LEU A 133 13.62 -16.18 -1.69
N VAL A 134 12.35 -16.51 -1.87
CA VAL A 134 11.91 -17.51 -2.85
C VAL A 134 10.89 -16.96 -3.81
N THR A 135 10.80 -17.54 -5.00
CA THR A 135 9.75 -17.25 -5.98
C THR A 135 8.70 -18.36 -5.92
N VAL A 136 7.42 -18.00 -5.81
CA VAL A 136 6.31 -18.95 -5.73
C VAL A 136 5.38 -18.77 -6.93
N GLU A 137 5.10 -19.86 -7.64
CA GLU A 137 4.28 -19.84 -8.86
C GLU A 137 2.77 -19.82 -8.53
N ARG A 138 1.99 -19.12 -9.35
CA ARG A 138 0.53 -19.01 -9.18
C ARG A 138 -0.18 -20.02 -10.07
N ASP A 139 -1.31 -20.54 -9.60
CA ASP A 139 -2.24 -21.36 -10.38
C ASP A 139 -3.60 -20.65 -10.49
N PRO A 140 -4.02 -20.16 -11.68
CA PRO A 140 -3.38 -20.28 -13.00
C PRO A 140 -2.08 -19.47 -13.14
N PRO A 141 -1.21 -19.79 -14.12
CA PRO A 141 0.07 -19.10 -14.32
C PRO A 141 -0.15 -17.60 -14.55
N LEU A 142 0.24 -16.83 -13.55
CA LEU A 142 0.27 -15.37 -13.52
C LEU A 142 1.68 -14.90 -13.13
N LYS A 143 1.86 -13.59 -12.95
CA LYS A 143 3.09 -13.06 -12.35
C LYS A 143 3.34 -13.77 -11.01
N PRO A 144 4.53 -14.33 -10.77
CA PRO A 144 4.81 -15.08 -9.56
C PRO A 144 4.75 -14.18 -8.33
N PHE A 145 4.60 -14.81 -7.18
CA PHE A 145 4.84 -14.16 -5.91
C PHE A 145 6.32 -14.24 -5.53
N TYR A 146 6.76 -13.22 -4.81
CA TYR A 146 8.04 -13.17 -4.12
C TYR A 146 7.73 -13.43 -2.66
N ALA A 147 8.40 -14.38 -2.04
CA ALA A 147 8.09 -14.78 -0.67
C ALA A 147 9.32 -14.76 0.22
N LEU A 148 9.07 -14.50 1.50
CA LEU A 148 10.03 -14.59 2.57
C LEU A 148 9.76 -15.89 3.32
N ASN A 149 10.71 -16.83 3.24
CA ASN A 149 10.67 -18.05 4.02
C ASN A 149 11.07 -17.73 5.46
N THR A 150 10.08 -17.56 6.33
CA THR A 150 10.31 -17.41 7.75
C THR A 150 10.13 -18.77 8.41
N SER A 151 11.19 -19.32 8.98
CA SER A 151 11.21 -20.61 9.70
C SER A 151 10.37 -20.63 10.99
N GLU A 152 9.47 -19.66 11.19
CA GLU A 152 8.67 -19.54 12.41
C GLU A 152 7.55 -20.61 12.50
N PRO A 153 7.30 -21.14 13.70
CA PRO A 153 6.20 -22.08 13.96
C PRO A 153 4.85 -21.36 13.88
N GLY A 154 4.24 -21.42 12.71
CA GLY A 154 2.93 -20.82 12.40
C GLY A 154 2.39 -21.22 11.02
N GLY A 155 3.25 -21.82 10.19
CA GLY A 155 2.87 -22.50 8.96
C GLY A 155 2.72 -21.58 7.75
N TYR A 156 2.43 -20.28 7.90
CA TYR A 156 2.23 -19.40 6.75
C TYR A 156 3.54 -18.89 6.12
N ILE A 157 3.51 -18.69 4.81
CA ILE A 157 4.54 -17.99 4.04
C ILE A 157 4.07 -16.56 3.76
N LEU A 158 4.94 -15.59 4.01
CA LEU A 158 4.66 -14.20 3.66
C LEU A 158 5.05 -13.95 2.21
N ALA A 159 4.08 -13.58 1.39
CA ALA A 159 4.26 -13.40 -0.05
C ALA A 159 3.86 -12.00 -0.53
N PHE A 160 4.40 -11.62 -1.69
CA PHE A 160 4.29 -10.27 -2.25
C PHE A 160 4.21 -10.34 -3.77
N ASP A 161 3.43 -9.44 -4.39
CA ASP A 161 3.37 -9.30 -5.85
C ASP A 161 4.45 -8.34 -6.42
N CYS A 162 5.27 -7.78 -5.54
CA CYS A 162 6.30 -6.80 -5.85
C CYS A 162 7.63 -7.18 -5.16
N PRO A 163 8.73 -7.38 -5.93
CA PRO A 163 10.00 -7.83 -5.36
C PRO A 163 10.62 -6.79 -4.42
N SER A 164 10.40 -5.49 -4.67
CA SER A 164 10.92 -4.45 -3.80
C SER A 164 10.24 -4.41 -2.43
N ILE A 165 8.96 -4.82 -2.35
CA ILE A 165 8.25 -4.93 -1.07
C ILE A 165 8.67 -6.20 -0.33
N ALA A 166 8.87 -7.31 -1.05
CA ALA A 166 9.45 -8.53 -0.46
C ALA A 166 10.83 -8.27 0.15
N LEU A 167 11.69 -7.54 -0.58
CA LEU A 167 13.00 -7.14 -0.07
C LEU A 167 12.89 -6.17 1.11
N ALA A 168 11.92 -5.25 1.09
CA ALA A 168 11.64 -4.38 2.23
C ALA A 168 11.24 -5.17 3.48
N ALA A 169 10.43 -6.22 3.33
CA ALA A 169 10.10 -7.12 4.42
C ALA A 169 11.34 -7.84 4.97
N GLY A 170 12.21 -8.32 4.07
CA GLY A 170 13.50 -8.89 4.42
C GLY A 170 14.40 -7.94 5.21
N ARG A 171 14.47 -6.67 4.80
CA ARG A 171 15.19 -5.61 5.53
C ARG A 171 14.59 -5.38 6.92
N ILE A 172 13.27 -5.24 7.03
CA ILE A 172 12.59 -5.05 8.32
C ILE A 172 12.90 -6.22 9.27
N ALA A 173 12.87 -7.45 8.75
CA ALA A 173 13.24 -8.64 9.51
C ALA A 173 14.73 -8.63 9.92
N GLY A 174 15.65 -8.27 9.02
CA GLY A 174 17.10 -8.32 9.25
C GLY A 174 17.68 -7.16 10.08
N TYR A 175 17.15 -5.94 9.97
CA TYR A 175 17.62 -4.78 10.74
C TYR A 175 17.27 -4.85 12.23
N SER A 176 16.36 -5.73 12.58
CA SER A 176 15.84 -5.88 13.93
C SER A 176 16.72 -6.87 14.70
N SER A 177 17.74 -6.34 15.36
CA SER A 177 18.75 -7.11 16.13
C SER A 177 18.22 -7.80 17.39
N GLY A 178 16.90 -7.87 17.60
CA GLY A 178 16.26 -8.59 18.69
C GLY A 178 14.85 -9.04 18.32
N GLU A 179 14.44 -10.21 18.82
CA GLU A 179 13.10 -10.82 18.93
C GLU A 179 11.95 -10.24 18.08
N ASN A 180 12.19 -9.85 16.83
CA ASN A 180 11.13 -9.39 15.96
C ASN A 180 10.42 -10.59 15.37
N THR A 181 9.44 -11.04 16.15
CA THR A 181 8.41 -11.96 15.72
C THR A 181 7.81 -11.50 14.39
N MET A 182 7.38 -12.45 13.57
CA MET A 182 6.59 -12.21 12.37
C MET A 182 5.45 -11.19 12.58
N LEU A 183 4.89 -11.10 13.79
CA LEU A 183 3.89 -10.12 14.16
C LEU A 183 4.38 -8.67 13.99
N THR A 184 5.61 -8.35 14.39
CA THR A 184 6.18 -7.00 14.23
C THR A 184 6.38 -6.67 12.75
N LEU A 185 6.83 -7.63 11.95
CA LEU A 185 6.97 -7.47 10.50
C LEU A 185 5.61 -7.18 9.86
N LEU A 186 4.60 -8.00 10.13
CA LEU A 186 3.25 -7.83 9.61
C LEU A 186 2.63 -6.51 10.08
N HIS A 187 2.82 -6.14 11.35
CA HIS A 187 2.35 -4.86 11.88
C HIS A 187 3.00 -3.69 11.14
N THR A 188 4.29 -3.78 10.84
CA THR A 188 5.02 -2.76 10.09
C THR A 188 4.51 -2.67 8.65
N LEU A 189 4.38 -3.79 7.95
CA LEU A 189 3.84 -3.83 6.58
C LEU A 189 2.41 -3.29 6.52
N HIS A 190 1.56 -3.71 7.47
CA HIS A 190 0.19 -3.22 7.59
C HIS A 190 0.15 -1.73 7.92
N ARG A 191 0.97 -1.22 8.85
CA ARG A 191 1.07 0.20 9.19
C ARG A 191 1.42 1.06 7.98
N TYR A 192 2.31 0.58 7.13
CA TYR A 192 2.73 1.27 5.91
C TYR A 192 1.82 0.99 4.70
N GLY A 193 0.69 0.29 4.88
CA GLY A 193 -0.23 -0.03 3.78
C GLY A 193 0.44 -0.77 2.63
N CYS A 194 1.42 -1.63 2.96
CA CYS A 194 2.07 -2.50 2.02
C CYS A 194 1.11 -3.58 1.56
N ARG A 195 1.23 -3.99 0.30
CA ARG A 195 0.52 -5.16 -0.19
C ARG A 195 1.30 -6.42 0.16
N PHE A 196 0.66 -7.37 0.82
CA PHE A 196 1.23 -8.67 1.16
C PHE A 196 0.16 -9.76 1.20
N TYR A 197 0.59 -11.01 1.36
CA TYR A 197 -0.24 -12.20 1.38
C TYR A 197 0.26 -13.14 2.48
N THR A 198 -0.65 -13.75 3.22
CA THR A 198 -0.35 -14.70 4.31
C THR A 198 -0.73 -16.09 3.84
N LEU A 199 0.13 -16.71 3.03
CA LEU A 199 -0.13 -17.96 2.34
C LEU A 199 -0.11 -19.13 3.33
N LEU A 200 -1.24 -19.80 3.56
CA LEU A 200 -1.29 -20.99 4.43
C LEU A 200 -1.06 -22.27 3.62
N PRO A 201 -0.18 -23.19 4.08
CA PRO A 201 0.07 -24.46 3.43
C PRO A 201 -1.14 -25.36 3.57
N THR A 202 -1.48 -26.06 2.50
CA THR A 202 -2.58 -27.02 2.47
C THR A 202 -2.06 -28.44 2.25
N PRO A 203 -2.47 -29.43 3.07
CA PRO A 203 -1.94 -30.81 3.04
C PRO A 203 -2.36 -31.63 1.81
N SER A 204 -3.16 -31.08 0.89
CA SER A 204 -3.57 -31.73 -0.35
C SER A 204 -3.91 -30.67 -1.40
N PRO A 205 -3.87 -31.00 -2.70
CA PRO A 205 -4.33 -30.07 -3.73
C PRO A 205 -5.79 -29.74 -3.50
N VAL A 206 -6.05 -28.58 -2.89
CA VAL A 206 -7.40 -28.07 -2.67
C VAL A 206 -7.99 -27.78 -4.04
N LYS A 207 -9.17 -28.34 -4.33
CA LYS A 207 -9.95 -27.83 -5.46
C LYS A 207 -10.43 -26.44 -5.03
N CYS A 208 -10.01 -25.39 -5.73
CA CYS A 208 -10.51 -24.03 -5.50
C CYS A 208 -12.03 -24.10 -5.37
N PRO A 209 -12.62 -23.75 -4.21
CA PRO A 209 -14.06 -23.58 -4.15
C PRO A 209 -14.44 -22.51 -5.19
N PRO A 210 -15.58 -22.67 -5.89
CA PRO A 210 -16.02 -21.64 -6.82
C PRO A 210 -16.10 -20.31 -6.06
N PRO A 211 -15.75 -19.18 -6.71
CA PRO A 211 -15.80 -17.89 -6.05
C PRO A 211 -17.22 -17.67 -5.51
N PRO A 212 -17.36 -17.22 -4.26
CA PRO A 212 -18.66 -16.97 -3.68
C PRO A 212 -19.39 -15.94 -4.53
N LYS A 213 -20.71 -16.09 -4.64
CA LYS A 213 -21.52 -15.09 -5.34
C LYS A 213 -21.37 -13.74 -4.63
N PRO A 214 -21.28 -12.63 -5.38
CA PRO A 214 -21.31 -11.31 -4.77
C PRO A 214 -22.56 -11.14 -3.92
N LEU A 215 -22.38 -10.72 -2.66
CA LEU A 215 -23.52 -10.51 -1.76
C LEU A 215 -24.31 -9.25 -2.09
N LEU A 216 -23.63 -8.25 -2.67
CA LEU A 216 -24.20 -6.96 -3.03
C LEU A 216 -23.83 -6.63 -4.47
N ALA A 217 -24.79 -6.10 -5.22
CA ALA A 217 -24.55 -5.59 -6.56
C ALA A 217 -24.01 -4.16 -6.51
N VAL A 218 -23.20 -3.78 -7.50
CA VAL A 218 -22.79 -2.39 -7.70
C VAL A 218 -24.03 -1.52 -7.95
N PRO A 219 -24.25 -0.43 -7.18
CA PRO A 219 -25.43 0.41 -7.35
C PRO A 219 -25.48 1.07 -8.73
N GLU A 220 -26.67 1.11 -9.33
CA GLU A 220 -26.89 1.78 -10.62
C GLU A 220 -27.46 3.19 -10.45
N ARG A 221 -27.11 4.08 -11.38
CA ARG A 221 -27.61 5.47 -11.43
C ARG A 221 -27.96 5.87 -12.87
N PRO A 222 -28.96 6.75 -13.07
CA PRO A 222 -29.34 7.20 -14.41
C PRO A 222 -28.24 8.05 -15.06
N VAL A 223 -28.33 8.22 -16.38
CA VAL A 223 -27.44 9.10 -17.15
C VAL A 223 -27.47 10.51 -16.54
N ASN A 224 -26.31 11.17 -16.46
CA ASN A 224 -26.16 12.53 -15.92
C ASN A 224 -26.58 12.70 -14.45
N TYR A 225 -26.73 11.62 -13.69
CA TYR A 225 -26.96 11.68 -12.25
C TYR A 225 -25.84 12.48 -11.56
N LYS A 226 -26.24 13.45 -10.73
CA LYS A 226 -25.34 14.24 -9.89
C LYS A 226 -25.33 13.61 -8.51
N PHE A 227 -24.17 13.12 -8.10
CA PHE A 227 -24.00 12.49 -6.80
C PHE A 227 -24.02 13.55 -5.71
N ASP A 228 -24.73 13.27 -4.63
CA ASP A 228 -24.79 14.16 -3.47
C ASP A 228 -24.16 13.51 -2.23
N ARG A 229 -24.23 14.22 -1.11
CA ARG A 229 -23.71 13.75 0.17
C ARG A 229 -24.37 12.44 0.63
N ARG A 230 -25.65 12.23 0.35
CA ARG A 230 -26.39 11.02 0.76
C ARG A 230 -25.92 9.80 -0.01
N ASP A 231 -25.51 9.96 -1.28
CA ASP A 231 -24.88 8.87 -2.02
C ASP A 231 -23.58 8.42 -1.36
N TYR A 232 -22.76 9.35 -0.86
CA TYR A 232 -21.53 9.02 -0.16
C TYR A 232 -21.80 8.38 1.20
N GLU A 233 -22.76 8.90 1.98
CA GLU A 233 -23.18 8.31 3.26
C GLU A 233 -23.69 6.87 3.06
N GLY A 234 -24.55 6.63 2.07
CA GLY A 234 -25.02 5.28 1.73
C GLY A 234 -23.88 4.36 1.26
N TYR A 235 -22.87 4.88 0.56
CA TYR A 235 -21.65 4.13 0.28
C TYR A 235 -20.91 3.71 1.55
N GLN A 236 -20.79 4.60 2.56
CA GLN A 236 -20.12 4.27 3.82
C GLN A 236 -20.86 3.17 4.59
N GLU A 237 -22.20 3.16 4.56
CA GLU A 237 -23.01 2.08 5.16
C GLU A 237 -22.79 0.73 4.47
N ILE A 238 -22.76 0.73 3.13
CA ILE A 238 -22.43 -0.46 2.34
C ILE A 238 -21.02 -0.95 2.69
N LEU A 239 -20.04 -0.04 2.76
CA LEU A 239 -18.66 -0.36 3.11
C LEU A 239 -18.58 -0.99 4.51
N ALA A 240 -19.22 -0.38 5.51
CA ALA A 240 -19.21 -0.89 6.88
C ALA A 240 -19.81 -2.30 6.98
N SER A 241 -20.89 -2.57 6.24
CA SER A 241 -21.53 -3.88 6.19
C SER A 241 -20.69 -4.91 5.44
N LEU A 242 -20.11 -4.51 4.30
CA LEU A 242 -19.26 -5.36 3.48
C LEU A 242 -18.03 -5.81 4.26
N LEU A 243 -17.38 -4.91 5.00
CA LEU A 243 -16.12 -5.18 5.72
C LEU A 243 -16.26 -6.11 6.93
N GLN A 244 -17.48 -6.49 7.32
CA GLN A 244 -17.73 -7.54 8.32
C GLN A 244 -17.55 -8.96 7.75
N LEU A 245 -17.45 -9.11 6.43
CA LEU A 245 -17.31 -10.44 5.82
C LEU A 245 -15.91 -11.01 6.10
N PRO A 246 -15.78 -12.31 6.42
CA PRO A 246 -14.49 -12.93 6.77
C PRO A 246 -13.36 -12.68 5.76
N ARG A 247 -13.67 -12.77 4.45
CA ARG A 247 -12.68 -12.58 3.37
C ARG A 247 -12.16 -11.13 3.25
N MET A 248 -12.78 -10.16 3.93
CA MET A 248 -12.39 -8.75 3.83
C MET A 248 -11.07 -8.42 4.52
N ARG A 249 -10.50 -9.36 5.27
CA ARG A 249 -9.11 -9.23 5.72
C ARG A 249 -8.14 -9.04 4.53
N ALA A 250 -8.44 -9.62 3.36
CA ALA A 250 -7.67 -9.41 2.14
C ALA A 250 -7.67 -7.93 1.69
N ALA A 251 -8.69 -7.16 2.05
CA ALA A 251 -8.69 -5.72 1.83
C ALA A 251 -7.71 -4.99 2.74
N GLY A 252 -7.55 -5.45 3.99
CA GLY A 252 -6.50 -4.99 4.90
C GLY A 252 -5.08 -5.33 4.43
N MET A 253 -4.90 -6.29 3.53
CA MET A 253 -3.58 -6.64 2.97
C MET A 253 -3.35 -6.13 1.55
N ARG A 254 -4.35 -5.46 0.94
CA ARG A 254 -4.29 -5.06 -0.48
C ARG A 254 -3.35 -3.88 -0.74
N GLY A 255 -3.01 -3.12 0.29
CA GLY A 255 -2.32 -1.84 0.20
C GLY A 255 -3.12 -0.74 -0.53
N GLY A 256 -2.50 0.42 -0.70
CA GLY A 256 -3.06 1.56 -1.44
C GLY A 256 -4.39 2.08 -0.89
N TYR A 257 -5.25 2.59 -1.77
CA TYR A 257 -6.56 3.12 -1.38
C TYR A 257 -7.49 2.07 -0.76
N VAL A 258 -7.43 0.82 -1.22
CA VAL A 258 -8.24 -0.26 -0.63
C VAL A 258 -7.88 -0.44 0.84
N TRP A 259 -6.60 -0.61 1.16
CA TRP A 259 -6.14 -0.66 2.55
C TRP A 259 -6.55 0.58 3.34
N ARG A 260 -6.37 1.77 2.77
CA ARG A 260 -6.66 3.02 3.48
C ARG A 260 -8.15 3.13 3.86
N LEU A 261 -9.04 2.67 2.98
CA LEU A 261 -10.48 2.70 3.20
C LEU A 261 -10.94 1.66 4.21
N THR A 262 -10.22 0.55 4.32
CA THR A 262 -10.62 -0.58 5.18
C THR A 262 -9.94 -0.58 6.55
N ARG A 263 -8.82 0.11 6.73
CA ARG A 263 -8.01 0.07 7.97
C ARG A 263 -8.75 0.45 9.26
N GLU A 264 -9.83 1.21 9.16
CA GLU A 264 -10.65 1.61 10.33
C GLU A 264 -11.69 0.54 10.70
N TYR A 265 -11.97 -0.40 9.80
CA TYR A 265 -13.00 -1.44 9.95
C TYR A 265 -12.39 -2.82 10.15
N VAL A 266 -11.29 -3.10 9.45
CA VAL A 266 -10.58 -4.39 9.52
C VAL A 266 -9.48 -4.26 10.58
N SER A 267 -9.66 -4.96 11.70
CA SER A 267 -8.65 -4.97 12.75
C SER A 267 -7.35 -5.64 12.28
N PHE A 268 -6.22 -5.22 12.84
CA PHE A 268 -4.94 -5.85 12.56
C PHE A 268 -4.94 -7.36 12.92
N GLY A 269 -5.62 -7.74 14.00
CA GLY A 269 -5.77 -9.16 14.38
C GLY A 269 -6.47 -9.98 13.29
N ALA A 270 -7.53 -9.44 12.68
CA ALA A 270 -8.25 -10.12 11.61
C ALA A 270 -7.38 -10.36 10.35
N VAL A 271 -6.37 -9.51 10.10
CA VAL A 271 -5.40 -9.72 9.03
C VAL A 271 -4.50 -10.93 9.30
N PHE A 272 -4.17 -11.16 10.57
CA PHE A 272 -3.27 -12.23 11.03
C PHE A 272 -3.92 -13.61 11.14
N ASP A 273 -5.24 -13.69 11.36
CA ASP A 273 -5.98 -14.95 11.56
C ASP A 273 -5.90 -15.96 10.39
N GLY A 274 -5.33 -15.56 9.24
CA GLY A 274 -5.22 -16.39 8.05
C GLY A 274 -6.55 -16.63 7.33
N PRO A 275 -6.54 -17.26 6.15
CA PRO A 275 -7.76 -17.54 5.39
C PRO A 275 -8.67 -18.49 6.15
N LYS A 276 -9.97 -18.18 6.14
CA LYS A 276 -11.01 -19.06 6.70
C LYS A 276 -11.55 -19.97 5.59
N GLU A 277 -11.89 -21.22 5.92
CA GLU A 277 -12.20 -22.32 4.96
C GLU A 277 -13.35 -22.03 3.95
N SER A 278 -14.05 -20.90 4.03
CA SER A 278 -15.24 -20.55 3.22
C SER A 278 -15.09 -19.26 2.38
N SER A 279 -13.89 -18.73 2.20
CA SER A 279 -13.62 -17.50 1.45
C SER A 279 -13.25 -17.78 -0.02
N ALA A 280 -13.26 -16.73 -0.86
CA ALA A 280 -12.61 -16.81 -2.17
C ALA A 280 -11.10 -16.97 -1.94
N GLN A 281 -10.49 -18.00 -2.52
CA GLN A 281 -9.09 -18.33 -2.27
C GLN A 281 -8.24 -18.23 -3.54
N VAL A 282 -7.00 -17.75 -3.41
CA VAL A 282 -5.95 -17.94 -4.42
C VAL A 282 -5.16 -19.18 -4.03
N ILE A 283 -4.95 -20.09 -4.98
CA ILE A 283 -4.01 -21.21 -4.82
C ILE A 283 -2.67 -20.81 -5.41
N VAL A 284 -1.62 -21.05 -4.64
CA VAL A 284 -0.24 -20.86 -5.04
C VAL A 284 0.45 -22.23 -4.92
N ARG A 285 1.33 -22.57 -5.85
CA ARG A 285 2.11 -23.81 -5.79
C ARG A 285 3.58 -23.47 -5.69
N GLU A 286 4.26 -24.13 -4.77
CA GLU A 286 5.72 -24.10 -4.77
C GLU A 286 6.26 -24.74 -6.06
N ALA A 287 7.35 -24.18 -6.58
CA ALA A 287 8.03 -24.71 -7.77
C ALA A 287 8.88 -25.97 -7.46
N THR A 288 8.87 -26.45 -6.21
CA THR A 288 9.65 -27.59 -5.72
C THR A 288 9.02 -28.92 -6.13
N GLU A 289 9.82 -30.00 -6.09
CA GLU A 289 9.37 -31.37 -6.43
C GLU A 289 8.19 -31.84 -5.57
N ASP A 290 8.10 -31.35 -4.32
CA ASP A 290 7.06 -31.72 -3.34
C ASP A 290 5.70 -31.05 -3.60
N LYS A 291 5.63 -30.05 -4.51
CA LYS A 291 4.40 -29.37 -4.97
C LYS A 291 3.48 -28.91 -3.83
N GLN A 292 4.05 -28.36 -2.76
CA GLN A 292 3.26 -27.81 -1.66
C GLN A 292 2.33 -26.72 -2.19
N SER A 293 1.03 -26.86 -1.90
CA SER A 293 0.03 -25.86 -2.26
C SER A 293 -0.22 -24.93 -1.09
N PHE A 294 -0.50 -23.67 -1.39
CA PHE A 294 -0.85 -22.65 -0.40
C PHE A 294 -2.14 -21.95 -0.78
N VAL A 295 -2.85 -21.46 0.21
CA VAL A 295 -4.10 -20.69 0.05
C VAL A 295 -4.05 -19.36 0.78
N ASP A 296 -4.73 -18.36 0.22
CA ASP A 296 -4.97 -17.07 0.88
C ASP A 296 -6.29 -16.44 0.40
N ASP A 297 -6.85 -15.51 1.17
CA ASP A 297 -8.10 -14.83 0.82
C ASP A 297 -7.91 -13.85 -0.33
N VAL A 298 -8.92 -13.75 -1.19
CA VAL A 298 -8.91 -12.88 -2.36
C VAL A 298 -10.15 -12.00 -2.38
N LEU A 299 -9.93 -10.73 -2.75
CA LEU A 299 -11.04 -9.84 -3.06
C LEU A 299 -11.59 -10.12 -4.46
N LEU A 300 -12.90 -10.30 -4.55
CA LEU A 300 -13.57 -10.32 -5.84
C LEU A 300 -13.52 -8.94 -6.49
N GLU A 301 -13.60 -8.87 -7.83
CA GLU A 301 -13.70 -7.59 -8.55
C GLU A 301 -14.88 -6.74 -8.04
N ASN A 302 -16.01 -7.39 -7.74
CA ASN A 302 -17.17 -6.73 -7.16
C ASN A 302 -16.90 -6.21 -5.74
N ASP A 303 -16.12 -6.94 -4.92
CA ASP A 303 -15.74 -6.48 -3.58
C ASP A 303 -14.88 -5.22 -3.69
N ILE A 304 -13.88 -5.22 -4.59
CA ILE A 304 -13.05 -4.04 -4.86
C ILE A 304 -13.91 -2.87 -5.34
N ALA A 305 -14.84 -3.11 -6.27
CA ALA A 305 -15.72 -2.08 -6.81
C ALA A 305 -16.57 -1.43 -5.71
N LEU A 306 -17.13 -2.22 -4.80
CA LEU A 306 -17.90 -1.72 -3.66
C LEU A 306 -17.01 -0.97 -2.65
N ILE A 307 -15.82 -1.49 -2.33
CA ILE A 307 -14.87 -0.85 -1.40
C ILE A 307 -14.51 0.55 -1.88
N VAL A 308 -14.18 0.71 -3.17
CA VAL A 308 -13.79 2.02 -3.73
C VAL A 308 -14.98 2.92 -4.06
N GLY A 309 -16.20 2.49 -3.73
CA GLY A 309 -17.44 3.26 -3.89
C GLY A 309 -17.82 3.44 -5.36
N THR A 310 -17.81 2.34 -6.12
CA THR A 310 -18.15 2.34 -7.54
C THR A 310 -19.67 2.34 -7.74
N TYR A 311 -20.11 3.06 -8.77
CA TYR A 311 -21.47 3.08 -9.29
C TYR A 311 -21.42 2.78 -10.79
N LYS A 312 -22.47 2.13 -11.27
CA LYS A 312 -22.71 1.94 -12.70
C LYS A 312 -23.71 2.99 -13.18
N VAL A 313 -23.22 3.96 -13.94
CA VAL A 313 -24.05 5.04 -14.49
C VAL A 313 -24.53 4.62 -15.88
N ALA A 314 -25.83 4.68 -16.14
CA ALA A 314 -26.38 4.38 -17.47
C ALA A 314 -25.78 5.32 -18.54
N GLY A 315 -25.78 4.87 -19.81
CA GLY A 315 -25.46 5.74 -20.96
C GLY A 315 -24.00 5.77 -21.42
N GLY A 316 -23.24 4.68 -21.25
CA GLY A 316 -21.94 4.55 -21.92
C GLY A 316 -22.10 4.19 -23.40
N ARG A 317 -20.95 4.22 -24.11
CA ARG A 317 -20.87 3.82 -25.52
C ARG A 317 -21.34 2.37 -25.63
N ASP A 318 -22.17 2.08 -26.64
CA ASP A 318 -22.76 0.76 -26.90
C ASP A 318 -23.77 0.24 -25.85
N GLY A 319 -24.38 1.15 -25.08
CA GLY A 319 -25.38 0.79 -24.06
C GLY A 319 -24.80 0.17 -22.78
N LYS A 320 -23.47 0.01 -22.69
CA LYS A 320 -22.79 -0.40 -21.46
C LYS A 320 -22.78 0.75 -20.46
N GLY A 321 -22.97 0.47 -19.17
CA GLY A 321 -22.86 1.50 -18.13
C GLY A 321 -21.43 2.03 -18.00
N ILE A 322 -21.29 3.30 -17.62
CA ILE A 322 -20.01 3.93 -17.26
C ILE A 322 -19.76 3.68 -15.77
N MET A 323 -18.65 3.05 -15.44
CA MET A 323 -18.23 2.87 -14.04
C MET A 323 -17.61 4.17 -13.52
N LYS A 324 -18.12 4.68 -12.41
CA LYS A 324 -17.56 5.85 -11.69
C LYS A 324 -17.36 5.50 -10.22
N SER A 325 -16.28 5.95 -9.60
CA SER A 325 -15.95 5.61 -8.21
C SER A 325 -15.50 6.81 -7.38
N TRP A 326 -15.79 6.75 -6.08
CA TRP A 326 -15.32 7.75 -5.11
C TRP A 326 -13.80 7.72 -4.95
N TRP A 327 -13.19 6.54 -5.05
CA TRP A 327 -11.76 6.29 -4.92
C TRP A 327 -11.21 5.51 -6.13
N PRO A 328 -9.91 5.60 -6.46
CA PRO A 328 -9.38 4.87 -7.60
C PRO A 328 -9.37 3.35 -7.31
N SER A 329 -9.67 2.54 -8.32
CA SER A 329 -9.47 1.09 -8.22
C SER A 329 -7.97 0.76 -8.14
N PRO A 330 -7.56 -0.40 -7.58
CA PRO A 330 -6.16 -0.81 -7.54
C PRO A 330 -5.47 -0.77 -8.92
N GLU A 331 -6.16 -1.23 -9.96
CA GLU A 331 -5.65 -1.18 -11.34
C GLU A 331 -5.42 0.26 -11.82
N THR A 332 -6.36 1.15 -11.49
CA THR A 332 -6.25 2.56 -11.87
C THR A 332 -5.14 3.25 -11.08
N ASP A 333 -5.01 2.97 -9.78
CA ASP A 333 -3.99 3.56 -8.91
C ASP A 333 -2.57 3.15 -9.34
N GLU A 334 -2.39 1.88 -9.72
CA GLU A 334 -1.13 1.37 -10.26
C GLU A 334 -0.72 2.08 -11.56
N ASP A 335 -1.68 2.38 -12.43
CA ASP A 335 -1.47 3.12 -13.68
C ASP A 335 -1.21 4.63 -13.46
N VAL A 336 -1.92 5.24 -12.51
CA VAL A 336 -1.81 6.67 -12.20
C VAL A 336 -0.43 6.95 -11.61
N GLY A 337 0.14 6.03 -10.82
CA GLY A 337 1.55 6.05 -10.44
C GLY A 337 1.89 7.03 -9.33
N GLU A 338 0.93 7.34 -8.45
CA GLU A 338 1.20 8.00 -7.18
C GLU A 338 1.53 7.00 -6.08
N PHE A 339 1.01 5.78 -6.16
CA PHE A 339 1.32 4.70 -5.24
C PHE A 339 2.65 4.03 -5.56
N SER A 340 3.64 4.19 -4.67
CA SER A 340 4.97 3.60 -4.76
C SER A 340 5.04 2.14 -4.30
N GLY A 341 3.93 1.57 -3.82
CA GLY A 341 3.89 0.26 -3.16
C GLY A 341 3.64 0.36 -1.65
N THR A 342 3.74 1.56 -1.09
CA THR A 342 3.48 1.86 0.33
C THR A 342 2.61 3.11 0.47
N TRP A 343 1.79 3.15 1.52
CA TRP A 343 1.07 4.34 1.94
C TRP A 343 2.02 5.31 2.65
N ASN A 344 1.99 6.57 2.22
CA ASN A 344 2.91 7.60 2.69
C ASN A 344 2.19 8.93 2.95
N ASN A 345 2.94 9.89 3.50
CA ASN A 345 2.38 11.17 3.91
C ASN A 345 1.76 11.95 2.74
N PHE A 346 2.37 11.87 1.56
CA PHE A 346 1.85 12.50 0.35
C PHE A 346 0.47 11.93 -0.05
N LEU A 347 0.35 10.60 -0.06
CA LEU A 347 -0.91 9.92 -0.35
C LEU A 347 -1.99 10.22 0.68
N GLU A 348 -1.64 10.27 1.97
CA GLU A 348 -2.59 10.64 3.03
C GLU A 348 -3.11 12.07 2.85
N VAL A 349 -2.24 13.03 2.50
CA VAL A 349 -2.68 14.43 2.22
C VAL A 349 -3.68 14.46 1.06
N GLY A 350 -3.38 13.75 -0.03
CA GLY A 350 -4.29 13.64 -1.18
C GLY A 350 -5.63 12.99 -0.83
N PHE A 351 -5.60 11.89 -0.07
CA PHE A 351 -6.78 11.20 0.42
C PHE A 351 -7.65 12.13 1.28
N GLN A 352 -7.07 12.82 2.26
CA GLN A 352 -7.79 13.72 3.16
C GLN A 352 -8.33 14.96 2.43
N ALA A 353 -7.58 15.51 1.48
CA ALA A 353 -8.06 16.61 0.65
C ALA A 353 -9.29 16.19 -0.16
N ARG A 354 -9.25 15.01 -0.80
CA ARG A 354 -10.39 14.47 -1.54
C ARG A 354 -11.58 14.16 -0.62
N LEU A 355 -11.34 13.53 0.53
CA LEU A 355 -12.40 13.24 1.51
C LEU A 355 -13.13 14.51 1.94
N ARG A 356 -12.39 15.61 2.21
CA ARG A 356 -12.99 16.90 2.53
C ARG A 356 -13.84 17.44 1.39
N ALA A 357 -13.35 17.39 0.16
CA ALA A 357 -14.10 17.83 -1.01
C ALA A 357 -15.39 17.00 -1.24
N ILE A 358 -15.34 15.69 -1.01
CA ILE A 358 -16.54 14.82 -1.07
C ILE A 358 -17.56 15.25 0.00
N LYS A 359 -17.12 15.42 1.25
CA LYS A 359 -18.00 15.83 2.36
C LYS A 359 -18.59 17.23 2.18
N ALA A 360 -17.87 18.13 1.52
CA ALA A 360 -18.33 19.47 1.17
C ALA A 360 -19.32 19.48 -0.02
N GLY A 361 -19.44 18.37 -0.76
CA GLY A 361 -20.24 18.30 -1.99
C GLY A 361 -19.53 18.85 -3.23
N ASP A 362 -18.24 19.18 -3.13
CA ASP A 362 -17.42 19.77 -4.19
C ASP A 362 -16.80 18.72 -5.12
N ALA A 363 -16.86 17.44 -4.76
CA ALA A 363 -16.31 16.34 -5.54
C ALA A 363 -17.39 15.37 -6.05
N GLN A 364 -17.13 14.77 -7.20
CA GLN A 364 -17.96 13.71 -7.80
C GLN A 364 -17.15 12.40 -7.92
N PRO A 365 -17.83 11.24 -7.99
CA PRO A 365 -17.20 10.00 -8.41
C PRO A 365 -16.61 10.17 -9.81
N LEU A 366 -15.40 9.66 -10.01
CA LEU A 366 -14.67 9.78 -11.26
C LEU A 366 -14.70 8.46 -12.02
N SER A 367 -14.78 8.55 -13.34
CA SER A 367 -14.53 7.42 -14.24
C SER A 367 -13.05 7.03 -14.25
N VAL A 368 -12.75 5.81 -14.69
CA VAL A 368 -11.36 5.34 -14.88
C VAL A 368 -10.52 6.32 -15.71
N SER A 369 -11.12 6.92 -16.76
CA SER A 369 -10.44 7.90 -17.60
C SER A 369 -10.11 9.20 -16.87
N GLU A 370 -10.98 9.65 -15.96
CA GLU A 370 -10.79 10.87 -15.18
C GLU A 370 -9.73 10.65 -14.10
N TRP A 371 -9.77 9.49 -13.43
CA TRP A 371 -8.71 9.07 -12.54
C TRP A 371 -7.34 9.04 -13.23
N ARG A 372 -7.26 8.45 -14.43
CA ARG A 372 -6.03 8.42 -15.24
C ARG A 372 -5.52 9.79 -15.66
N LYS A 373 -6.36 10.83 -15.66
CA LYS A 373 -5.92 12.22 -15.92
C LYS A 373 -5.21 12.83 -14.72
N LEU A 374 -5.46 12.34 -13.50
CA LEU A 374 -4.74 12.74 -12.28
C LEU A 374 -3.32 12.15 -12.23
N LYS A 375 -2.66 11.98 -13.39
CA LYS A 375 -1.38 11.27 -13.57
C LYS A 375 -0.42 11.63 -12.44
N GLY A 376 0.01 10.60 -11.74
CA GLY A 376 1.02 10.68 -10.72
C GLY A 376 2.36 11.14 -11.27
N TRP A 377 3.28 11.35 -10.34
CA TRP A 377 4.59 11.90 -10.67
C TRP A 377 5.43 10.90 -11.47
N LYS A 378 5.99 11.34 -12.60
CA LYS A 378 6.85 10.49 -13.45
C LYS A 378 8.06 9.94 -12.68
N GLY A 379 8.63 10.72 -11.76
CA GLY A 379 9.74 10.30 -10.93
C GLY A 379 9.40 9.10 -10.04
N VAL A 380 8.23 9.10 -9.40
CA VAL A 380 7.77 7.99 -8.54
C VAL A 380 7.62 6.70 -9.36
N ARG A 381 7.01 6.79 -10.56
CA ARG A 381 6.88 5.62 -11.45
C ARG A 381 8.23 5.06 -11.88
N MET A 382 9.16 5.94 -12.27
CA MET A 382 10.51 5.54 -12.67
C MET A 382 11.25 4.88 -11.52
N TRP A 383 11.14 5.46 -10.32
CA TRP A 383 11.74 4.93 -9.12
C TRP A 383 11.23 3.54 -8.81
N ARG A 384 9.90 3.37 -8.70
CA ARG A 384 9.27 2.08 -8.42
C ARG A 384 9.71 1.02 -9.43
N LYS A 385 9.74 1.36 -10.72
CA LYS A 385 10.20 0.45 -11.77
C LYS A 385 11.65 0.02 -11.56
N ARG A 386 12.57 0.97 -11.38
CA ARG A 386 14.02 0.68 -11.21
C ARG A 386 14.31 -0.12 -9.95
N LEU A 387 13.65 0.23 -8.85
CA LEU A 387 13.80 -0.48 -7.60
C LEU A 387 13.28 -1.91 -7.72
N ALA A 388 12.12 -2.12 -8.36
CA ALA A 388 11.58 -3.46 -8.59
C ALA A 388 12.49 -4.30 -9.52
N GLU A 389 13.07 -3.70 -10.56
CA GLU A 389 14.05 -4.36 -11.43
C GLU A 389 15.30 -4.79 -10.64
N ALA A 390 15.91 -3.87 -9.89
CA ALA A 390 17.09 -4.16 -9.07
C ALA A 390 16.80 -5.21 -7.98
N SER A 391 15.63 -5.13 -7.34
CA SER A 391 15.25 -6.08 -6.29
C SER A 391 15.04 -7.49 -6.84
N LYS A 392 14.58 -7.62 -8.09
CA LYS A 392 14.32 -8.92 -8.72
C LYS A 392 15.60 -9.73 -8.93
N GLU A 393 16.75 -9.08 -9.07
CA GLU A 393 18.04 -9.75 -9.27
C GLU A 393 18.47 -10.61 -8.07
N LEU A 394 17.91 -10.39 -6.87
CA LEU A 394 18.15 -11.21 -5.68
C LEU A 394 17.22 -12.44 -5.54
N PHE A 395 16.25 -12.60 -6.44
CA PHE A 395 15.32 -13.75 -6.45
C PHE A 395 15.64 -14.74 -7.57
N LEU A 396 16.80 -14.58 -8.22
CA LEU A 396 17.36 -15.46 -9.26
C LEU A 396 18.38 -16.39 -8.62
#